data_AF-A0A0R1TRG5-F1
#
_entry.id   AF-A0A0R1TRG5-F1
#
_cell.length_a   1.000
_cell.length_b   1.000
_cell.length_c   1.000
_cell.angle_alpha   90.00
_cell.angle_beta   90.00
_cell.angle_gamma   90.00
#
_symmetry.space_group_name_H-M   'P 1'
#
loop_
_entity.id
_entity.type
_entity.pdbx_description
1 polymer ?
#
loop_
_entity_poly.entity_id
_entity_poly.type
_entity_poly.pdbx_seq_one_letter_code
_entity_poly.pdbx_strand_id
1 'polypeptide(L)'
;MVIRLDDVYSIESDTYTYNLKRKRTKDNAKTSSYDVNYYPTLASALDAYANAALKEMDAESLAELIANVKAVQNKLEQKCIELAEKLKNAGA
;
A
#
# COMPACT_ATOMS: atom_id res chain seq x y z
N MET A 1 3.15 12.31 -7.17
CA MET A 1 3.60 12.00 -5.79
C MET A 1 3.70 10.49 -5.64
N VAL A 2 4.70 9.94 -4.93
CA VAL A 2 4.80 8.48 -4.69
C VAL A 2 4.77 8.18 -3.20
N ILE A 3 3.83 7.33 -2.77
CA ILE A 3 3.71 6.79 -1.42
C ILE A 3 4.15 5.33 -1.45
N ARG A 4 5.23 4.99 -0.75
CA ARG A 4 5.65 3.59 -0.57
C ARG A 4 4.95 3.02 0.66
N LEU A 5 4.17 1.96 0.45
CA LEU A 5 3.41 1.30 1.52
C LEU A 5 4.26 0.20 2.17
N ASP A 6 4.95 -0.58 1.35
CA ASP A 6 5.97 -1.56 1.73
C ASP A 6 6.88 -1.92 0.54
N ASP A 7 7.60 -3.04 0.65
CA ASP A 7 8.54 -3.52 -0.37
C ASP A 7 7.85 -4.02 -1.65
N VAL A 8 6.56 -4.30 -1.58
CA VAL A 8 5.73 -4.86 -2.65
C VAL A 8 4.82 -3.79 -3.25
N TYR A 9 4.20 -2.95 -2.43
CA TYR A 9 3.15 -2.01 -2.83
C TYR A 9 3.57 -0.55 -2.71
N SER A 10 3.18 0.23 -3.73
CA SER A 10 3.28 1.68 -3.73
C SER A 10 2.08 2.32 -4.41
N ILE A 11 1.73 3.54 -4.02
CA ILE A 11 0.72 4.35 -4.68
C ILE A 11 1.42 5.52 -5.36
N GLU A 12 1.24 5.64 -6.66
CA GLU A 12 1.66 6.81 -7.42
C GLU A 12 0.45 7.66 -7.78
N SER A 13 0.46 8.92 -7.39
CA SER A 13 -0.53 9.90 -7.81
C SER A 13 -0.14 10.45 -9.17
N ASP A 14 -1.11 10.35 -10.09
CA ASP A 14 -1.16 10.97 -11.40
C ASP A 14 -2.26 12.05 -11.42
N THR A 15 -2.41 12.76 -12.53
CA THR A 15 -3.29 13.92 -12.73
C THR A 15 -4.75 13.64 -12.35
N TYR A 16 -5.22 12.41 -12.56
CA TYR A 16 -6.62 12.02 -12.34
C TYR A 16 -6.80 10.78 -11.48
N THR A 17 -5.72 10.09 -11.12
CA THR A 17 -5.80 8.76 -10.52
C THR A 17 -4.71 8.53 -9.48
N TYR A 18 -4.99 7.58 -8.60
CA TYR A 18 -4.07 6.98 -7.65
C TYR A 18 -3.79 5.56 -8.10
N ASN A 19 -2.56 5.33 -8.52
CA ASN A 19 -2.12 4.09 -9.16
C ASN A 19 -1.52 3.19 -8.11
N LEU A 20 -2.25 2.18 -7.66
CA LEU A 20 -1.71 1.13 -6.79
C LEU A 20 -0.85 0.20 -7.64
N LYS A 21 0.45 0.25 -7.42
CA LYS A 21 1.46 -0.57 -8.07
C LYS A 21 1.91 -1.69 -7.14
N ARG A 22 1.77 -2.93 -7.60
CA ARG A 22 2.33 -4.13 -6.96
C ARG A 22 3.55 -4.58 -7.73
N LYS A 23 4.71 -4.66 -7.07
CA LYS A 23 5.94 -5.18 -7.65
C LYS A 23 5.78 -6.67 -7.92
N ARG A 24 6.01 -7.11 -9.16
CA ARG A 24 6.04 -8.54 -9.49
C ARG A 24 7.39 -9.14 -9.09
N THR A 25 7.36 -10.20 -8.31
CA THR A 25 8.51 -11.07 -8.05
C THR A 25 8.60 -12.09 -9.20
N LYS A 26 9.36 -11.77 -10.26
CA LYS A 26 9.86 -12.78 -11.20
C LYS A 26 11.38 -12.82 -11.11
N ASP A 27 11.92 -13.98 -10.77
CA ASP A 27 13.35 -14.29 -10.60
C ASP A 27 14.25 -13.99 -11.82
N ASN A 28 13.71 -13.54 -12.96
CA ASN A 28 14.47 -13.33 -14.20
C ASN A 28 14.15 -12.03 -14.95
N ALA A 29 13.45 -11.06 -14.33
CA ALA A 29 13.13 -9.83 -15.03
C ALA A 29 14.26 -8.79 -14.89
N LYS A 30 14.97 -8.50 -16.00
CA LYS A 30 15.94 -7.39 -16.13
C LYS A 30 15.31 -5.98 -15.95
N THR A 31 14.00 -5.92 -15.73
CA THR A 31 13.20 -4.71 -15.54
C THR A 31 12.12 -4.98 -14.50
N SER A 32 12.00 -4.11 -13.49
CA SER A 32 10.90 -4.14 -12.51
C SER A 32 9.56 -4.11 -13.23
N SER A 33 8.82 -5.22 -13.22
CA SER A 33 7.46 -5.30 -13.75
C SER A 33 6.47 -5.05 -12.61
N TYR A 34 5.44 -4.25 -12.87
CA TYR A 34 4.41 -3.90 -11.90
C TYR A 34 3.02 -4.29 -12.41
N ASP A 35 2.19 -4.82 -11.54
CA ASP A 35 0.73 -4.83 -11.73
C ASP A 35 0.19 -3.49 -11.24
N VAL A 36 -0.59 -2.80 -12.08
CA VAL A 36 -1.10 -1.44 -11.79
C VAL A 36 -2.61 -1.44 -11.83
N ASN A 37 -3.21 -1.00 -10.72
CA ASN A 37 -4.64 -0.75 -10.61
C ASN A 37 -4.89 0.73 -10.37
N TYR A 38 -5.94 1.28 -11.00
CA TYR A 38 -6.23 2.71 -11.02
C TYR A 38 -7.44 3.02 -10.16
N TYR A 39 -7.30 4.03 -9.29
CA TYR A 39 -8.33 4.43 -8.35
C TYR A 39 -8.58 5.94 -8.43
N PRO A 40 -9.84 6.39 -8.30
CA PRO A 40 -10.17 7.81 -8.40
C PRO A 40 -9.73 8.61 -7.17
N THR A 41 -9.60 7.97 -6.00
CA THR A 41 -9.21 8.64 -4.75
C THR A 41 -8.12 7.86 -4.02
N LEU A 42 -7.30 8.57 -3.23
CA LEU A 42 -6.29 7.96 -2.38
C LEU A 42 -6.92 6.96 -1.39
N ALA A 43 -8.08 7.29 -0.82
CA ALA A 43 -8.82 6.40 0.08
C ALA A 43 -9.14 5.06 -0.60
N SER A 44 -9.72 5.09 -1.80
CA SER A 44 -10.04 3.85 -2.54
C SER A 44 -8.81 3.03 -2.92
N ALA A 45 -7.66 3.67 -3.19
CA ALA A 45 -6.40 2.97 -3.41
C ALA A 45 -5.85 2.30 -2.13
N LEU A 46 -5.99 2.97 -0.99
CA LEU A 46 -5.59 2.42 0.32
C LEU A 46 -6.50 1.27 0.76
N ASP A 47 -7.80 1.36 0.53
CA ASP A 47 -8.75 0.27 0.78
C ASP A 47 -8.42 -0.97 -0.07
N ALA A 48 -8.08 -0.75 -1.33
CA ALA A 48 -7.66 -1.83 -2.22
C ALA A 48 -6.35 -2.49 -1.75
N TYR A 49 -5.38 -1.70 -1.29
CA TYR A 49 -4.16 -2.22 -0.69
C TYR A 49 -4.45 -3.04 0.57
N ALA A 50 -5.30 -2.55 1.49
CA ALA A 50 -5.63 -3.26 2.71
C ALA A 50 -6.25 -4.64 2.40
N ASN A 51 -7.17 -4.68 1.43
CA ASN A 51 -7.77 -5.93 0.97
C ASN A 51 -6.74 -6.87 0.31
N ALA A 52 -5.82 -6.34 -0.48
CA ALA A 52 -4.77 -7.14 -1.11
C ALA A 52 -3.80 -7.72 -0.07
N ALA A 53 -3.36 -6.91 0.89
CA ALA A 53 -2.49 -7.33 1.99
C ALA A 53 -3.15 -8.42 2.84
N LEU A 54 -4.43 -8.26 3.17
CA LEU A 54 -5.17 -9.27 3.94
C LEU A 54 -5.34 -10.59 3.18
N LYS A 55 -5.51 -10.55 1.85
CA LYS A 55 -5.59 -11.76 1.01
C LYS A 55 -4.28 -12.53 0.94
N GLU A 56 -3.14 -11.86 1.13
CA GLU A 56 -1.82 -12.50 1.18
C GLU A 56 -1.52 -13.08 2.57
N MET A 57 -2.29 -12.72 3.60
CA MET A 57 -2.16 -13.25 4.95
C MET A 57 -3.13 -14.43 5.13
N ASP A 58 -2.61 -15.65 4.99
CA ASP A 58 -3.37 -16.85 5.32
C ASP A 58 -3.78 -16.80 6.81
N ALA A 59 -5.08 -16.95 7.08
CA ALA A 59 -5.63 -17.01 8.43
C ALA A 59 -6.47 -18.28 8.55
N GLU A 60 -6.15 -19.12 9.52
CA GLU A 60 -6.84 -20.39 9.76
C GLU A 60 -7.97 -20.24 10.80
N SER A 61 -8.00 -19.10 11.51
CA SER A 61 -9.02 -18.79 12.50
C SER A 61 -9.52 -17.34 12.44
N LEU A 62 -10.70 -17.10 13.00
CA LEU A 62 -11.24 -15.74 13.15
C LEU A 62 -10.31 -14.86 14.01
N ALA A 63 -9.67 -15.42 15.03
CA ALA A 63 -8.74 -14.70 15.89
C ALA A 63 -7.51 -14.20 15.10
N GLU A 64 -6.97 -15.04 14.22
CA GLU A 64 -5.87 -14.67 13.31
C GLU A 64 -6.30 -13.63 12.28
N LEU A 65 -7.50 -13.76 11.70
CA LEU A 65 -8.03 -12.76 10.77
C LEU A 65 -8.14 -11.39 11.45
N ILE A 66 -8.66 -11.33 12.68
CA ILE A 66 -8.74 -10.09 13.46
C ILE A 66 -7.34 -9.51 13.74
N ALA A 67 -6.36 -10.36 14.07
CA ALA A 67 -4.99 -9.93 14.28
C ALA A 67 -4.37 -9.35 12.99
N ASN A 68 -4.61 -10.00 11.85
CA ASN A 68 -4.14 -9.56 10.53
C ASN A 68 -4.75 -8.20 10.15
N VAL A 69 -6.07 -8.02 10.35
CA VAL A 69 -6.74 -6.72 10.14
C VAL A 69 -6.10 -5.62 10.98
N LYS A 70 -5.89 -5.86 12.28
CA LYS A 70 -5.24 -4.90 13.16
C LYS A 70 -3.81 -4.57 12.72
N ALA A 71 -3.05 -5.56 12.28
CA ALA A 71 -1.69 -5.35 11.78
C ALA A 71 -1.66 -4.44 10.54
N VAL A 72 -2.56 -4.67 9.58
CA VAL A 72 -2.68 -3.84 8.38
C VAL A 72 -3.13 -2.42 8.73
N GLN A 73 -4.10 -2.26 9.64
CA GLN A 73 -4.54 -0.95 10.12
C GLN A 73 -3.41 -0.17 10.80
N ASN A 74 -2.70 -0.80 11.74
CA ASN A 74 -1.56 -0.19 12.43
C ASN A 74 -0.47 0.25 11.44
N LYS A 75 -0.18 -0.56 10.41
CA LYS A 75 0.81 -0.22 9.38
C LYS A 75 0.39 1.02 8.57
N LEU A 76 -0.90 1.12 8.23
CA LEU A 76 -1.44 2.29 7.53
C LEU A 76 -1.38 3.55 8.41
N GLU A 77 -1.74 3.44 9.68
CA GLU A 77 -1.65 4.56 10.64
C GLU A 77 -0.21 5.08 10.77
N GLN A 78 0.76 4.18 10.94
CA GLN A 78 2.18 4.55 11.01
C GLN A 78 2.63 5.26 9.73
N LYS A 79 2.20 4.78 8.55
CA LYS A 79 2.52 5.44 7.28
C LYS A 79 1.90 6.83 7.15
N CYS A 80 0.69 7.04 7.66
CA CYS A 80 0.08 8.37 7.71
C CYS A 80 0.88 9.32 8.61
N ILE A 81 1.33 8.86 9.77
CA ILE A 81 2.18 9.64 10.70
C ILE A 81 3.50 10.02 10.02
N GLU A 82 4.22 9.04 9.43
CA GLU A 82 5.48 9.28 8.72
C GLU A 82 5.34 10.32 7.59
N LEU A 83 4.24 10.26 6.84
CA LEU A 83 3.97 11.21 5.76
C LEU A 83 3.67 12.62 6.30
N ALA A 84 2.89 12.72 7.38
CA ALA A 84 2.60 14.00 8.03
C ALA A 84 3.87 14.68 8.54
N GLU A 85 4.79 13.91 9.15
CA GLU A 85 6.08 14.41 9.60
C GLU A 85 6.96 14.88 8.44
N LYS A 86 7.04 14.11 7.35
CA LYS A 86 7.78 14.51 6.15
C LYS A 86 7.23 15.79 5.52
N LEU A 87 5.91 15.95 5.47
CA LEU A 87 5.28 17.16 4.97
C LEU A 87 5.60 18.37 5.85
N LYS A 88 5.56 18.21 7.17
CA LYS A 88 5.94 19.26 8.12
C LYS A 88 7.40 19.70 7.93
N ASN A 89 8.30 18.75 7.71
CA ASN A 89 9.73 19.00 7.52
C ASN A 89 10.06 19.55 6.11
N ALA A 90 9.25 19.27 5.10
CA ALA A 90 9.43 19.78 3.73
C ALA A 90 8.91 21.22 3.54
N GLY A 91 8.13 21.73 4.50
CA GLY A 91 7.62 23.11 4.53
C GLY A 91 8.44 24.07 5.39
N ALA A 92 9.65 23.69 5.82
CA ALA A 92 10.59 24.48 6.64
C ALA A 92 11.83 24.90 5.85
#